data_AF-A0A0B6ALN2-F1
#
_entry.id   AF-A0A0B6ALN2-F1
#
_cell.length_a   1.000
_cell.length_b   1.000
_cell.length_c   1.000
_cell.angle_alpha   90.00
_cell.angle_beta   90.00
_cell.angle_gamma   90.00
#
_symmetry.space_group_name_H-M   'P 1'
#
loop_
_entity.id
_entity.type
_entity.pdbx_description
1 polymer ?
#
loop_
_entity_poly.entity_id
_entity_poly.type
_entity_poly.pdbx_seq_one_letter_code
_entity_poly.pdbx_strand_id
1 'polypeptide(L)'
;MAIGRERAARSILGQSGLRNRNPDNATFDEKETKPRASNFEKVPTPREGSTRTARMAEEYRAEYKRVKRREQFLQDTIDLLSDCNNKESVEELKELINLAKERLIMYKGK
;
A
#
# COMPACT_ATOMS: atom_id res chain seq x y z
N MET A 1 15.64 -31.71 12.02
CA MET A 1 14.44 -31.21 11.32
C MET A 1 13.52 -30.59 12.35
N ALA A 2 13.34 -29.27 12.31
CA ALA A 2 12.39 -28.54 13.15
C ALA A 2 11.49 -27.72 12.24
N ILE A 3 10.20 -27.95 12.42
CA ILE A 3 9.08 -27.57 11.57
C ILE A 3 8.72 -26.10 11.81
N GLY A 4 8.22 -25.48 10.74
CA GLY A 4 7.90 -24.06 10.63
C GLY A 4 7.03 -23.49 11.76
N ARG A 5 7.22 -22.19 12.00
CA ARG A 5 6.23 -21.35 12.64
C ARG A 5 5.83 -20.25 11.69
N GLU A 6 4.72 -20.49 11.00
CA GLU A 6 3.94 -19.48 10.32
C GLU A 6 3.47 -18.40 11.30
N ARG A 7 3.75 -17.16 10.90
CA ARG A 7 2.90 -15.97 10.90
C ARG A 7 1.54 -16.05 11.63
N ALA A 8 1.32 -15.11 12.55
CA ALA A 8 -0.01 -14.53 12.74
C ALA A 8 0.12 -13.06 13.20
N ALA A 9 -0.05 -12.14 12.25
CA ALA A 9 -0.36 -10.76 12.55
C ALA A 9 -1.73 -10.72 13.23
N ARG A 10 -1.84 -10.07 14.39
CA ARG A 10 -3.13 -9.80 15.03
C ARG A 10 -3.30 -8.31 15.27
N SER A 11 -4.24 -7.78 14.49
CA SER A 11 -4.91 -6.48 14.55
C SER A 11 -4.96 -5.83 15.94
N ILE A 12 -4.47 -4.59 16.05
CA ILE A 12 -4.77 -3.66 17.15
C ILE A 12 -5.73 -2.60 16.61
N LEU A 13 -6.86 -3.04 16.06
CA LEU A 13 -7.98 -2.16 15.77
C LEU A 13 -9.26 -2.90 16.14
N GLY A 14 -9.84 -2.54 17.30
CA GLY A 14 -11.12 -3.08 17.75
C GLY A 14 -11.05 -3.79 19.09
N GLN A 15 -10.74 -3.06 20.16
CA GLN A 15 -11.36 -3.37 21.46
C GLN A 15 -12.12 -2.14 21.92
N SER A 16 -13.36 -2.10 21.45
CA SER A 16 -14.50 -1.45 22.09
C SER A 16 -14.51 -1.82 23.58
N GLY A 17 -14.22 -0.84 24.44
CA GLY A 17 -14.38 -0.93 25.88
C GLY A 17 -15.86 -1.06 26.23
N LEU A 18 -16.37 -2.29 26.17
CA LEU A 18 -17.66 -2.68 26.69
C LEU A 18 -17.63 -2.65 28.23
N ARG A 19 -18.50 -1.78 28.78
CA ARG A 19 -19.26 -1.96 30.03
C ARG A 19 -18.47 -2.07 31.35
N ASN A 20 -18.52 -0.99 32.13
CA ASN A 20 -18.71 -1.09 33.58
C ASN A 20 -20.01 -0.37 33.95
N ARG A 21 -21.08 -1.16 34.11
CA ARG A 21 -22.33 -0.72 34.76
C ARG A 21 -22.15 -0.98 36.25
N ASN A 22 -21.97 0.06 37.05
CA ASN A 22 -22.36 0.00 38.46
C ASN A 22 -23.86 0.31 38.52
N PRO A 23 -24.71 -0.57 39.07
CA PRO A 23 -26.01 -0.17 39.57
C PRO A 23 -25.77 0.43 40.96
N ASP A 24 -26.32 1.61 41.22
CA ASP A 24 -26.96 1.96 42.50
C ASP A 24 -27.20 3.47 42.56
N ASN A 25 -28.49 3.81 42.63
CA ASN A 25 -29.07 5.07 43.07
C ASN A 25 -28.64 6.37 42.37
N ALA A 26 -29.37 6.69 41.29
CA ALA A 26 -29.82 8.06 41.06
C ALA A 26 -31.21 8.00 40.41
N THR A 27 -32.22 8.32 41.20
CA THR A 27 -33.60 8.61 40.81
C THR A 27 -33.63 9.42 39.52
N PHE A 28 -34.25 8.86 38.48
CA PHE A 28 -34.49 9.54 37.22
C PHE A 28 -35.65 10.53 37.45
N ASP A 29 -35.32 11.78 37.74
CA ASP A 29 -36.29 12.87 37.77
C ASP A 29 -36.56 13.30 36.31
N GLU A 30 -37.74 12.93 35.83
CA GLU A 30 -38.21 13.08 34.46
C GLU A 30 -38.61 14.54 34.20
N LYS A 31 -37.63 15.46 34.20
CA LYS A 31 -37.85 16.85 33.81
C LYS A 31 -36.74 17.39 32.92
N GLU A 32 -37.16 17.64 31.68
CA GLU A 32 -36.62 18.66 30.77
C GLU A 32 -35.13 18.57 30.38
N THR A 33 -34.83 17.84 29.31
CA THR A 33 -33.74 18.27 28.43
C THR A 33 -34.14 18.08 26.97
N LYS A 34 -34.60 19.17 26.35
CA LYS A 34 -34.58 19.34 24.88
C LYS A 34 -33.18 18.97 24.36
N PRO A 35 -33.02 18.32 23.19
CA PRO A 35 -31.70 18.09 22.64
C PRO A 35 -31.06 19.45 22.36
N ARG A 36 -30.08 19.83 23.19
CA ARG A 36 -29.24 21.00 22.95
C ARG A 36 -28.49 20.71 21.65
N ALA A 37 -28.88 21.39 20.57
CA ALA A 37 -28.13 21.35 19.32
C ALA A 37 -26.66 21.60 19.67
N SER A 38 -25.79 20.64 19.38
CA SER A 38 -24.39 20.76 19.73
C SER A 38 -23.82 21.95 18.97
N ASN A 39 -23.44 23.01 19.68
CA ASN A 39 -22.68 24.13 19.14
C ASN A 39 -21.23 23.71 18.87
N PHE A 40 -21.00 22.50 18.35
CA PHE A 40 -19.74 22.22 17.68
C PHE A 40 -19.75 23.11 16.44
N GLU A 41 -19.12 24.26 16.59
CA GLU A 41 -18.67 25.09 15.49
C GLU A 41 -18.06 24.13 14.47
N LYS A 42 -18.69 24.03 13.29
CA LYS A 42 -18.17 23.20 12.20
C LYS A 42 -16.80 23.76 11.85
N VAL A 43 -15.76 23.23 12.49
CA VAL A 43 -14.38 23.47 12.10
C VAL A 43 -14.33 23.09 10.63
N PRO A 44 -13.95 24.00 9.71
CA PRO A 44 -13.80 23.65 8.32
C PRO A 44 -12.81 22.48 8.27
N THR A 45 -13.29 21.29 7.92
CA THR A 45 -12.40 20.19 7.54
C THR A 45 -11.53 20.74 6.42
N PRO A 46 -10.19 20.75 6.59
CA PRO A 46 -9.30 21.29 5.57
C PRO A 46 -9.65 20.67 4.23
N ARG A 47 -10.06 21.52 3.29
CA ARG A 47 -10.45 21.15 1.93
C ARG A 47 -9.29 20.34 1.34
N GLU A 48 -9.56 19.15 0.80
CA GLU A 48 -8.56 18.30 0.15
C GLU A 48 -7.86 19.09 -0.96
N GLY A 49 -6.73 19.70 -0.61
CA GLY A 49 -6.09 20.72 -1.42
C GLY A 49 -4.63 20.83 -1.03
N SER A 50 -3.79 20.09 -1.75
CA SER A 50 -2.35 20.34 -1.90
C SER A 50 -1.59 20.64 -0.60
N THR A 51 -1.81 19.88 0.47
CA THR A 51 -0.91 19.97 1.62
C THR A 51 0.49 19.55 1.18
N ARG A 52 1.54 20.18 1.75
CA ARG A 52 2.94 19.79 1.49
C ARG A 52 3.14 18.27 1.61
N THR A 53 2.44 17.64 2.55
CA THR A 53 2.43 16.19 2.76
C THR A 53 1.85 15.42 1.56
N ALA A 54 0.78 15.91 0.94
CA ALA A 54 0.20 15.29 -0.26
C ALA A 54 1.17 15.31 -1.45
N ARG A 55 1.88 16.44 -1.67
CA ARG A 55 2.92 16.55 -2.71
C ARG A 55 4.08 15.60 -2.46
N MET A 56 4.61 15.59 -1.24
CA MET A 56 5.69 14.66 -0.86
C MET A 56 5.25 13.21 -1.06
N ALA A 57 4.04 12.84 -0.66
CA ALA A 57 3.53 11.48 -0.84
C ALA A 57 3.40 11.10 -2.33
N GLU A 58 3.03 12.04 -3.20
CA GLU A 58 2.99 11.83 -4.64
C GLU A 58 4.39 11.66 -5.25
N GLU A 59 5.35 12.50 -4.86
CA GLU A 59 6.76 12.40 -5.25
C GLU A 59 7.37 11.05 -4.81
N TYR A 60 7.15 10.63 -3.56
CA TYR A 60 7.59 9.33 -3.07
C TYR A 60 6.96 8.17 -3.85
N ARG A 61 5.68 8.26 -4.20
CA ARG A 61 5.01 7.24 -5.03
C ARG A 61 5.61 7.20 -6.44
N ALA A 62 5.91 8.35 -7.03
CA ALA A 62 6.52 8.43 -8.35
C ALA A 62 7.93 7.81 -8.34
N GLU A 63 8.75 8.13 -7.34
CA GLU A 63 10.08 7.58 -7.19
C GLU A 63 10.04 6.07 -6.92
N TYR A 64 9.16 5.61 -6.03
CA TYR A 64 8.95 4.18 -5.80
C TYR A 64 8.56 3.44 -7.08
N LYS A 65 7.64 3.99 -7.89
CA LYS A 65 7.28 3.42 -9.19
C LYS A 65 8.46 3.37 -10.15
N ARG A 66 9.33 4.40 -10.15
CA ARG A 66 10.54 4.44 -11.00
C ARG A 66 11.53 3.36 -10.58
N VAL A 67 11.82 3.24 -9.29
CA VAL A 67 12.71 2.21 -8.74
C VAL A 67 12.17 0.82 -9.02
N LYS A 68 10.87 0.59 -8.77
CA LYS A 68 10.24 -0.71 -9.03
C LYS A 68 10.26 -1.10 -10.51
N ARG A 69 10.05 -0.14 -11.42
CA ARG A 69 10.19 -0.38 -12.87
C ARG A 69 11.61 -0.80 -13.24
N ARG A 70 12.63 -0.15 -12.66
CA ARG A 70 14.04 -0.50 -12.87
C ARG A 70 14.37 -1.89 -12.34
N GLU A 71 13.90 -2.20 -11.13
CA GLU A 71 14.11 -3.51 -10.51
C GLU A 71 13.49 -4.63 -11.36
N GLN A 72 12.25 -4.45 -11.82
CA GLN A 72 11.60 -5.42 -12.71
C GLN A 72 12.39 -5.61 -14.01
N PHE A 73 12.81 -4.51 -14.65
CA PHE A 73 13.60 -4.59 -15.87
C PHE A 73 14.91 -5.38 -15.68
N LEU A 74 15.59 -5.18 -14.55
CA LEU A 74 16.82 -5.90 -14.23
C LEU A 74 16.55 -7.39 -14.01
N GLN A 75 15.49 -7.73 -13.27
CA GLN A 75 15.10 -9.12 -13.05
C GLN A 75 14.76 -9.83 -14.37
N ASP A 76 13.92 -9.20 -15.20
CA ASP A 76 13.54 -9.73 -16.52
C ASP A 76 14.76 -9.95 -17.43
N THR A 77 15.80 -9.12 -17.26
CA THR A 77 17.06 -9.25 -18.01
C THR A 77 17.91 -10.40 -17.47
N ILE A 78 17.97 -10.60 -16.16
CA ILE A 78 18.67 -11.73 -15.53
C ILE A 78 18.02 -13.05 -15.97
N ASP A 79 16.69 -13.13 -15.93
CA ASP A 79 15.95 -14.32 -16.34
C ASP A 79 16.21 -14.64 -17.83
N LEU A 80 16.20 -13.61 -18.69
CA LEU A 80 16.49 -13.77 -20.11
C LEU A 80 17.93 -14.25 -20.37
N LEU A 81 18.92 -13.74 -19.61
CA LEU A 81 20.31 -14.19 -19.72
C LEU A 81 20.48 -15.63 -19.21
N SER A 82 19.72 -16.04 -18.20
CA SER A 82 19.69 -17.43 -17.73
C SER A 82 19.18 -18.36 -18.85
N ASP A 83 18.17 -17.93 -19.60
CA ASP A 83 17.61 -18.71 -20.71
C ASP A 83 18.58 -18.91 -21.88
N CYS A 84 19.56 -18.01 -22.06
CA CYS A 84 20.59 -18.15 -23.09
C CYS A 84 21.42 -19.44 -22.91
N ASN A 85 21.68 -19.86 -21.68
CA ASN A 85 22.47 -21.06 -21.40
C ASN A 85 21.77 -22.36 -21.81
N ASN A 86 20.45 -22.31 -22.00
CA ASN A 86 19.62 -23.46 -22.32
C ASN A 86 19.29 -23.55 -23.82
N LYS A 87 19.86 -22.69 -24.67
CA LYS A 87 19.57 -22.69 -26.12
C LYS A 87 20.44 -23.67 -26.86
N GLU A 88 19.82 -24.40 -27.78
CA GLU A 88 20.46 -25.46 -28.57
C GLU A 88 20.95 -24.96 -29.93
N SER A 89 20.46 -23.79 -30.36
CA SER A 89 20.80 -23.19 -31.65
C SER A 89 21.16 -21.71 -31.58
N VAL A 90 21.90 -21.25 -32.59
CA VAL A 90 22.24 -19.83 -32.74
C VAL A 90 21.00 -19.00 -33.08
N GLU A 91 20.02 -19.58 -33.76
CA GLU A 91 18.74 -18.96 -34.12
C GLU A 91 17.95 -18.59 -32.87
N GLU A 92 17.83 -19.49 -31.90
CA GLU A 92 17.18 -19.22 -30.62
C GLU A 92 17.89 -18.10 -29.84
N LEU A 93 19.22 -18.05 -29.89
CA LEU A 93 20.00 -16.97 -29.28
C LEU A 93 19.72 -15.62 -29.97
N LYS A 94 19.58 -15.61 -31.31
CA LYS A 94 19.21 -14.38 -32.05
C LYS A 94 17.83 -13.88 -31.65
N GLU A 95 16.86 -14.79 -31.45
CA GLU A 95 15.52 -14.44 -30.97
C GLU A 95 15.55 -13.82 -29.58
N LEU A 96 16.30 -14.40 -28.64
CA LEU A 96 16.48 -13.83 -27.31
C LEU A 96 17.14 -12.44 -27.34
N ILE A 97 18.13 -12.25 -28.21
CA ILE A 97 18.78 -10.93 -28.41
C ILE A 97 17.77 -9.89 -28.93
N ASN A 98 16.89 -10.28 -29.85
CA ASN A 98 15.84 -9.39 -30.35
C ASN A 98 14.84 -9.03 -29.25
N LEU A 99 14.40 -10.02 -28.47
CA LEU A 99 13.53 -9.79 -27.32
C LEU A 99 14.18 -8.85 -26.28
N ALA A 100 15.49 -9.01 -26.01
CA ALA A 100 16.24 -8.11 -25.14
C ALA A 100 16.24 -6.66 -25.64
N LYS A 101 16.44 -6.47 -26.96
CA LYS A 101 16.43 -5.15 -27.60
C LYS A 101 15.05 -4.49 -27.49
N GLU A 102 13.98 -5.23 -27.75
CA GLU A 102 12.60 -4.73 -27.63
C GLU A 102 12.29 -4.29 -26.19
N ARG A 103 12.66 -5.12 -25.20
CA ARG A 103 12.52 -4.77 -23.78
C ARG A 103 13.28 -3.51 -23.40
N LEU A 104 14.52 -3.35 -23.90
CA LEU A 104 15.32 -2.15 -23.66
C LEU A 104 14.67 -0.89 -24.25
N ILE A 105 14.11 -0.98 -25.46
CA ILE A 105 13.40 0.13 -26.10
C ILE A 105 12.18 0.53 -25.26
N MET A 106 11.38 -0.46 -24.83
CA MET A 106 10.21 -0.21 -23.98
C MET A 106 10.56 0.42 -22.63
N TYR A 107 11.70 0.05 -22.04
CA TYR A 107 12.18 0.64 -20.79
C TYR A 107 12.64 2.10 -20.99
N LYS A 108 13.34 2.40 -22.09
CA LYS A 108 13.83 3.76 -22.39
C LYS A 108 12.73 4.73 -22.86
N GLY A 109 11.65 4.21 -23.47
CA GLY A 109 10.54 5.02 -24.00
C GLY A 109 9.46 5.43 -22.99
N LYS A 110 9.65 5.16 -21.68
CA LYS A 110 8.68 5.40 -20.59
C LYS A 110 9.32 6.12 -19.40
#